data_AF-K6Z7N1-F1
#
_entry.id   AF-K6Z7N1-F1
#
_cell.length_a   1.000
_cell.length_b   1.000
_cell.length_c   1.000
_cell.angle_alpha   90.00
_cell.angle_beta   90.00
_cell.angle_gamma   90.00
#
_symmetry.space_group_name_H-M   'P 1'
#
loop_
_entity.id
_entity.type
_entity.pdbx_description
1 polymer ?
#
loop_
_entity_poly.entity_id
_entity_poly.type
_entity_poly.pdbx_seq_one_letter_code
_entity_poly.pdbx_strand_id
1 'polypeptide(L)'
;MQWLKYILALMSLVGLWFVGLSLSAFIPLPASLLGLLVLLLGLMWLKRIPPALLKVSQFVLGHMLVLFVPATMGVLLYAEKLADNLLWLILSIVVSTVLSLGITARICQRLWQPTDQPPATPHDD
;
A
#
# COMPACT_ATOMS: atom_id res chain seq x y z
N MET A 1 7.20 0.31 -30.81
CA MET A 1 6.08 -0.50 -30.29
C MET A 1 5.79 -0.13 -28.83
N GLN A 2 4.82 0.75 -28.57
CA GLN A 2 4.48 1.19 -27.19
C GLN A 2 3.80 0.06 -26.38
N TRP A 3 3.03 -0.80 -27.05
CA TRP A 3 2.37 -1.97 -26.45
C TRP A 3 3.33 -2.93 -25.75
N LEU A 4 4.50 -3.19 -26.35
CA LEU A 4 5.50 -4.07 -25.75
C LEU A 4 6.00 -3.52 -24.40
N LYS A 5 6.15 -2.20 -24.27
CA LYS A 5 6.57 -1.56 -23.01
C LYS A 5 5.51 -1.70 -21.91
N TYR A 6 4.23 -1.63 -22.26
CA TYR A 6 3.14 -1.85 -21.30
C TYR A 6 3.03 -3.31 -20.87
N ILE A 7 3.17 -4.26 -21.80
CA ILE A 7 3.21 -5.69 -21.48
C ILE A 7 4.40 -6.00 -20.57
N LEU A 8 5.57 -5.46 -20.87
CA LEU A 8 6.77 -5.66 -20.05
C LEU A 8 6.61 -5.05 -18.65
N ALA A 9 5.98 -3.88 -18.54
CA ALA A 9 5.66 -3.26 -17.26
C ALA A 9 4.67 -4.10 -16.43
N LEU A 10 3.62 -4.65 -17.07
CA LEU A 10 2.66 -5.54 -16.42
C LEU A 10 3.33 -6.84 -15.96
N MET A 11 4.15 -7.46 -16.82
CA MET A 11 4.95 -8.65 -16.46
C MET A 11 5.89 -8.37 -15.30
N SER A 12 6.51 -7.20 -15.26
CA SER A 12 7.37 -6.80 -14.15
C SER A 12 6.59 -6.72 -12.84
N LEU A 13 5.40 -6.09 -12.82
CA LEU A 13 4.53 -6.05 -11.63
C LEU A 13 4.15 -7.45 -11.13
N VAL A 14 3.72 -8.33 -12.04
CA VAL A 14 3.37 -9.72 -11.71
C VAL A 14 4.58 -10.51 -11.23
N GLY A 15 5.73 -10.34 -11.89
CA GLY A 15 6.99 -10.97 -11.51
C GLY A 15 7.44 -10.56 -10.12
N LEU A 16 7.34 -9.27 -9.77
CA LEU A 16 7.67 -8.79 -8.43
C LEU A 16 6.68 -9.26 -7.36
N TRP A 17 5.40 -9.40 -7.71
CA TRP A 17 4.43 -10.03 -6.82
C TRP A 17 4.80 -11.49 -6.53
N PHE A 18 5.26 -12.24 -7.54
CA PHE A 18 5.73 -13.62 -7.37
C PHE A 18 6.98 -13.70 -6.49
N VAL A 19 7.93 -12.77 -6.65
CA VAL A 19 9.08 -12.65 -5.74
C VAL A 19 8.62 -12.37 -4.31
N GLY A 20 7.66 -11.45 -4.13
CA GLY A 20 7.05 -11.17 -2.84
C GLY A 20 6.35 -12.39 -2.25
N LEU A 21 5.71 -13.22 -3.08
CA LEU A 21 5.09 -14.48 -2.67
C LEU A 21 6.12 -15.48 -2.16
N SER A 22 7.22 -15.68 -2.88
CA SER A 22 8.33 -16.53 -2.41
C SER A 22 8.90 -16.03 -1.08
N LEU A 23 8.98 -14.71 -0.90
CA LEU A 23 9.51 -14.11 0.32
C LEU A 23 8.53 -14.18 1.50
N SER A 24 7.22 -14.20 1.22
CA SER A 24 6.17 -14.37 2.24
C SER A 24 6.21 -15.73 2.93
N ALA A 25 6.87 -16.74 2.34
CA ALA A 25 7.13 -18.01 2.99
C ALA A 25 8.10 -17.89 4.17
N PHE A 26 8.93 -16.85 4.20
CA PHE A 26 9.93 -16.60 5.25
C PHE A 26 9.54 -15.48 6.20
N ILE A 27 8.78 -14.50 5.71
CA ILE A 27 8.38 -13.31 6.46
C ILE A 27 6.85 -13.27 6.55
N PRO A 28 6.25 -13.13 7.76
CA PRO A 28 4.80 -13.10 7.95
C PRO A 28 4.21 -11.75 7.52
N LEU A 29 4.37 -11.42 6.25
CA LEU A 29 3.81 -10.23 5.61
C LEU A 29 3.08 -10.66 4.32
N PRO A 30 2.01 -9.94 3.93
CA PRO A 30 1.32 -10.21 2.68
C PRO A 30 2.28 -10.15 1.49
N ALA A 31 2.18 -11.13 0.58
CA ALA A 31 3.00 -11.21 -0.63
C ALA A 31 2.97 -9.91 -1.46
N SER A 32 1.81 -9.24 -1.51
CA SER A 32 1.64 -7.95 -2.19
C SER A 32 2.47 -6.83 -1.56
N LEU A 33 2.58 -6.79 -0.23
CA LEU A 33 3.36 -5.79 0.49
C LEU A 33 4.87 -6.01 0.26
N LEU A 34 5.31 -7.28 0.28
CA LEU A 34 6.70 -7.64 -0.01
C LEU A 34 7.07 -7.34 -1.47
N GLY A 35 6.19 -7.65 -2.43
CA GLY A 35 6.39 -7.30 -3.83
C GLY A 35 6.52 -5.79 -4.04
N LEU A 36 5.74 -4.98 -3.30
CA LEU A 36 5.85 -3.52 -3.32
C LEU A 36 7.18 -3.02 -2.71
N LEU A 37 7.67 -3.63 -1.63
CA LEU A 37 8.98 -3.29 -1.07
C LEU A 37 10.11 -3.62 -2.03
N VAL A 38 10.06 -4.79 -2.69
CA VAL A 38 11.02 -5.18 -3.72
C VAL A 38 10.96 -4.19 -4.90
N LEU A 39 9.77 -3.75 -5.29
CA LEU A 39 9.59 -2.75 -6.35
C LEU A 39 10.23 -1.42 -5.95
N LEU A 40 9.98 -0.97 -4.72
CA LEU A 40 10.54 0.26 -4.19
C LEU A 40 12.07 0.20 -4.18
N LEU A 41 12.66 -0.89 -3.67
CA LEU A 41 14.12 -1.08 -3.66
C LEU A 41 14.71 -1.10 -5.07
N GLY A 42 14.06 -1.79 -6.01
CA GLY A 42 14.47 -1.81 -7.42
C GLY A 42 14.41 -0.42 -8.06
N LEU A 43 13.38 0.37 -7.75
CA LEU A 43 13.21 1.73 -8.27
C LEU A 43 14.20 2.71 -7.66
N MET A 44 14.52 2.57 -6.38
CA MET A 44 15.55 3.33 -5.69
C MET A 44 16.92 3.08 -6.33
N TRP A 45 17.25 1.82 -6.65
CA TRP A 45 18.50 1.48 -7.34
C TRP A 45 18.52 2.03 -8.77
N LEU A 46 17.41 1.92 -9.50
CA LEU A 46 17.30 2.43 -10.87
C LEU A 46 17.29 3.96 -10.96
N LYS A 47 16.96 4.66 -9.86
CA LYS A 47 16.83 6.13 -9.73
C LYS A 47 15.94 6.77 -10.80
N ARG A 48 15.12 5.98 -11.48
CA ARG A 48 14.20 6.40 -12.56
C ARG A 48 12.96 5.54 -12.56
N ILE A 49 11.82 6.16 -12.87
CA ILE A 49 10.53 5.49 -12.99
C ILE A 49 10.18 5.34 -14.47
N PRO A 50 10.08 4.11 -15.01
CA PRO A 50 9.65 3.92 -16.39
C PRO A 50 8.22 4.44 -16.59
N PRO A 51 7.94 5.26 -17.63
CA PRO A 51 6.60 5.85 -17.82
C PRO A 51 5.52 4.80 -18.11
N ALA A 52 5.90 3.67 -18.70
CA ALA A 52 5.00 2.54 -18.92
C ALA A 52 4.56 1.88 -17.59
N LEU A 53 5.49 1.76 -16.63
CA LEU A 53 5.21 1.20 -15.31
C LEU A 53 4.30 2.11 -14.49
N LEU A 54 4.52 3.43 -14.57
CA LEU A 54 3.64 4.41 -13.93
C LEU A 54 2.21 4.34 -14.50
N LYS A 55 2.06 4.28 -15.82
CA LYS A 55 0.73 4.23 -16.45
C LYS A 55 -0.02 2.93 -16.13
N VAL A 56 0.67 1.79 -16.18
CA VAL A 56 0.06 0.48 -15.86
C VAL A 56 -0.31 0.40 -14.38
N SER A 57 0.59 0.84 -13.47
CA SER A 57 0.29 0.86 -12.03
C SER A 57 -0.89 1.78 -11.70
N GLN A 58 -0.95 2.99 -12.28
CA GLN A 58 -2.10 3.89 -12.12
C GLN A 58 -3.40 3.28 -12.62
N PHE A 59 -3.37 2.59 -13.77
CA PHE A 59 -4.54 1.90 -14.30
C PHE A 59 -5.05 0.82 -13.34
N VAL A 60 -4.16 -0.02 -12.81
CA VAL A 60 -4.53 -1.08 -11.85
C VAL A 60 -4.99 -0.48 -10.52
N LEU A 61 -4.32 0.55 -10.00
CA LEU A 61 -4.73 1.25 -8.78
C LEU A 61 -6.13 1.88 -8.92
N GLY A 62 -6.42 2.50 -10.07
CA GLY A 62 -7.73 3.09 -10.34
C GLY A 62 -8.87 2.08 -10.38
N HIS A 63 -8.57 0.80 -10.65
CA HIS A 63 -9.56 -0.29 -10.70
C HIS A 63 -9.44 -1.26 -9.51
N MET A 64 -8.72 -0.89 -8.45
CA MET A 64 -8.58 -1.70 -7.23
C MET A 64 -9.93 -2.14 -6.65
N LEU A 65 -11.00 -1.34 -6.83
CA LEU A 65 -12.35 -1.68 -6.39
C LEU A 65 -12.83 -3.05 -6.92
N VAL A 66 -12.47 -3.40 -8.17
CA VAL A 66 -12.83 -4.69 -8.79
C VAL A 66 -12.22 -5.87 -8.02
N LEU A 67 -11.02 -5.70 -7.44
CA LEU A 67 -10.38 -6.73 -6.62
C LEU A 67 -10.97 -6.83 -5.22
N PHE A 68 -11.61 -5.77 -4.73
CA PHE A 68 -12.28 -5.77 -3.43
C PHE A 68 -13.66 -6.43 -3.49
N VAL A 69 -14.36 -6.41 -4.64
CA VAL A 69 -15.69 -7.03 -4.75
C VAL A 69 -15.65 -8.52 -4.34
N PRO A 70 -14.79 -9.39 -4.88
CA PRO A 70 -14.73 -10.80 -4.46
C PRO A 70 -14.40 -10.97 -2.97
N ALA A 71 -13.47 -10.16 -2.45
CA ALA A 71 -13.09 -10.20 -1.04
C ALA A 71 -14.26 -9.83 -0.11
N THR A 72 -15.03 -8.80 -0.47
CA THR A 72 -16.20 -8.34 0.31
C THR A 72 -17.37 -9.33 0.22
N MET A 73 -17.62 -9.93 -0.94
CA MET A 73 -18.67 -10.94 -1.11
C MET A 73 -18.43 -12.18 -0.23
N GLY A 74 -17.17 -12.56 0.00
CA GLY A 74 -16.83 -13.64 0.93
C GLY A 74 -17.25 -13.37 2.38
N VAL A 75 -17.26 -12.10 2.82
CA VAL A 75 -17.70 -11.71 4.16
C VAL A 75 -19.21 -11.91 4.32
N LEU A 76 -19.99 -11.70 3.26
CA LEU A 76 -21.45 -11.85 3.28
C LEU A 76 -21.88 -13.30 3.56
N LEU A 77 -21.06 -14.30 3.23
CA LEU A 77 -21.34 -15.71 3.54
C LEU A 77 -21.42 -15.99 5.06
N TYR A 78 -20.79 -15.14 5.88
CA TYR A 78 -20.81 -15.22 7.33
C TYR A 78 -21.59 -14.06 7.98
N ALA A 79 -22.42 -13.37 7.20
CA ALA A 79 -23.13 -12.16 7.64
C ALA A 79 -23.98 -12.38 8.90
N GLU A 80 -24.67 -13.53 9.01
CA GLU A 80 -25.49 -13.84 10.20
C GLU A 80 -24.64 -13.93 11.49
N LYS A 81 -23.50 -14.63 11.44
CA LYS A 81 -22.60 -14.73 12.60
C LYS A 81 -21.93 -13.39 12.95
N LEU A 82 -21.68 -12.55 11.94
CA LEU A 82 -21.16 -11.20 12.13
C LEU A 82 -22.21 -10.28 12.75
N ALA A 83 -23.48 -10.43 12.39
CA ALA A 83 -24.57 -9.60 12.91
C ALA A 83 -24.73 -9.74 14.43
N ASP A 84 -24.62 -10.96 14.96
CA ASP A 84 -24.71 -11.23 16.40
C ASP A 84 -23.59 -10.55 17.22
N ASN A 85 -22.42 -10.32 16.60
CA ASN A 85 -21.23 -9.78 17.27
C ASN A 85 -20.77 -8.44 16.68
N LEU A 86 -21.64 -7.75 15.95
CA LEU A 86 -21.27 -6.55 15.18
C LEU A 86 -20.70 -5.44 16.08
N LEU A 87 -21.25 -5.30 17.29
CA LEU A 87 -20.78 -4.33 18.28
C LEU A 87 -19.32 -4.60 18.71
N TRP A 88 -19.00 -5.86 19.05
CA TRP A 88 -17.65 -6.24 19.45
C TRP A 88 -16.66 -6.15 18.28
N LEU A 89 -17.11 -6.49 17.07
CA LEU A 89 -16.32 -6.35 15.85
C LEU A 89 -15.94 -4.88 15.61
N ILE A 90 -16.92 -3.98 15.56
CA ILE A 90 -16.68 -2.54 15.33
C ILE A 90 -15.77 -1.98 16.43
N LEU A 91 -16.04 -2.31 17.69
CA LEU A 91 -15.22 -1.85 18.81
C LEU A 91 -13.76 -2.32 18.66
N SER A 92 -13.53 -3.59 18.34
CA SER A 92 -12.17 -4.12 18.13
C SER A 92 -11.45 -3.45 16.96
N ILE A 93 -12.15 -3.17 15.85
CA ILE A 93 -11.58 -2.48 14.68
C ILE A 93 -11.20 -1.04 15.04
N VAL A 94 -12.10 -0.30 15.68
CA VAL A 94 -11.86 1.10 16.06
C VAL A 94 -10.71 1.19 17.07
N VAL A 95 -10.74 0.37 18.12
CA VAL A 95 -9.70 0.36 19.15
C VAL A 95 -8.34 -0.01 18.55
N SER A 96 -8.26 -1.07 17.73
CA SER A 96 -7.00 -1.47 17.10
C SER A 96 -6.47 -0.42 16.11
N THR A 97 -7.36 0.22 15.35
CA THR A 97 -6.99 1.29 14.41
C THR A 97 -6.47 2.52 15.14
N VAL A 98 -7.20 3.02 16.13
CA VAL A 98 -6.78 4.19 16.93
C VAL A 98 -5.46 3.90 17.64
N LEU A 99 -5.31 2.71 18.20
CA LEU A 99 -4.06 2.31 18.86
C LEU A 99 -2.89 2.24 17.88
N SER A 100 -3.07 1.58 16.72
CA SER A 100 -2.05 1.47 15.68
C SER A 100 -1.62 2.84 15.13
N LEU A 101 -2.60 3.70 14.81
CA LEU A 101 -2.32 5.06 14.34
C LEU A 101 -1.67 5.91 15.44
N GLY A 102 -2.12 5.80 16.69
CA GLY A 102 -1.55 6.54 17.82
C GLY A 102 -0.09 6.16 18.09
N ILE A 103 0.24 4.87 18.05
CA ILE A 103 1.62 4.38 18.18
C ILE A 103 2.47 4.88 17.00
N THR A 104 1.97 4.74 15.78
CA THR A 104 2.66 5.18 14.56
C THR A 104 2.92 6.69 14.59
N ALA A 105 1.91 7.49 14.95
CA ALA A 105 2.03 8.94 15.07
C ALA A 105 3.04 9.35 16.14
N ARG A 106 3.06 8.66 17.29
CA ARG A 106 4.02 8.93 18.36
C ARG A 106 5.46 8.60 17.95
N ILE A 107 5.66 7.49 17.23
CA ILE A 107 6.98 7.12 16.68
C ILE A 107 7.41 8.16 15.63
N CYS A 108 6.50 8.53 14.73
CA CYS A 108 6.76 9.54 13.71
C CYS A 108 7.14 10.89 14.35
N GLN A 109 6.40 11.36 15.35
CA GLN A 109 6.69 12.59 16.08
C GLN A 109 8.01 12.55 16.85
N ARG A 110 8.43 11.37 17.33
CA ARG A 110 9.74 11.18 17.96
C ARG A 110 10.89 11.25 16.97
N LEU A 111 10.69 10.73 15.76
CA LEU A 111 11.70 10.72 14.68
C LEU A 111 11.72 12.05 13.91
N TRP A 112 10.59 12.76 13.87
CA TRP A 112 10.44 14.07 13.26
C TRP A 112 10.84 15.16 14.26
N GLN A 113 12.13 15.52 14.28
CA GLN A 113 12.53 16.79 14.87
C GLN A 113 11.92 17.91 14.02
N PRO A 114 11.17 18.87 14.60
CA PRO A 114 10.81 20.08 13.89
C PRO A 114 12.11 20.77 13.49
N THR A 115 12.51 20.67 12.23
CA THR A 115 13.41 21.66 11.66
C THR A 115 12.63 22.95 11.69
N ASP A 116 12.90 23.80 12.68
CA ASP A 116 12.50 25.20 12.71
C ASP A 116 13.07 25.86 11.45
N GLN A 117 12.35 25.77 10.34
CA GLN A 117 12.59 26.60 9.18
C GLN A 117 11.83 27.89 9.46
N PRO A 118 12.50 29.02 9.77
CA PRO A 118 11.84 30.29 10.01
C PRO A 118 10.99 30.62 8.78
N PRO A 119 9.83 31.29 8.95
CA PRO A 119 9.00 31.67 7.82
C PRO A 119 9.88 32.46 6.86
N ALA A 120 9.94 32.02 5.60
CA ALA A 120 10.53 32.82 4.54
C ALA A 120 9.88 34.19 4.61
N THR A 121 10.66 35.20 4.99
CA THR A 121 10.18 36.57 5.08
C THR A 121 9.67 36.98 3.70
N PRO A 122 8.53 37.69 3.62
CA PRO A 122 7.93 38.10 2.35
C PRO A 122 8.89 38.90 1.48
N HIS A 123 8.69 38.76 0.17
CA HIS A 123 9.19 39.58 -0.93
C HIS A 123 9.51 41.04 -0.57
N ASP A 124 10.64 41.52 -1.11
CA ASP A 124 11.01 42.88 -1.57
C ASP A 124 12.55 42.89 -1.45
N ASP A 125 13.31 42.65 -2.53
CA ASP A 125 13.78 43.66 -3.51
C ASP A 125 13.88 43.13 -4.96
#